data_AF-A0A074XSD8-F1
#
_entry.id   AF-A0A074XSD8-F1
#
_cell.length_a   1.000
_cell.length_b   1.000
_cell.length_c   1.000
_cell.angle_alpha   90.00
_cell.angle_beta   90.00
_cell.angle_gamma   90.00
#
_symmetry.space_group_name_H-M   'P 1'
#
loop_
_entity.id
_entity.type
_entity.pdbx_description
1 polymer ?
#
loop_
_entity_poly.entity_id
_entity_poly.type
_entity_poly.pdbx_seq_one_letter_code
_entity_poly.pdbx_strand_id
1 'polypeptide(L)'
;RKQAPQKYATIAHRATTQRMVVIDRRRTSNHDCPHQPPHCPMEEIDLAGSTGNIYTVKITHVPECTCPDFRVRGNPQCKHILYVLLKVLKASEPLNFQVAFLTSELEEIFDHAGPLPTETIHAEDKDGKRKPIEGDCPICCEELSKEKEAIVWCQAACGNNLHKTCFDQWAATKGHGQVTCPYCRTQWQNAIDSSSLKGLVKTGHKNQDGYINVADQIGLPRVRDYSTYH
;
A
#
# COMPACT_ATOMS: atom_id res chain seq x y z
N ARG A 1 -24.82 -10.47 10.24
CA ARG A 1 -25.02 -11.71 11.07
C ARG A 1 -24.65 -11.38 12.52
N LYS A 2 -25.18 -12.07 13.54
CA LYS A 2 -24.84 -11.78 14.96
C LYS A 2 -23.54 -12.45 15.47
N GLN A 3 -23.05 -13.48 14.79
CA GLN A 3 -21.84 -14.22 15.20
C GLN A 3 -20.95 -14.49 13.99
N ALA A 4 -19.64 -14.54 14.23
CA ALA A 4 -18.64 -14.79 13.21
C ALA A 4 -18.68 -16.25 12.69
N PRO A 5 -18.43 -16.49 11.39
CA PRO A 5 -18.30 -17.85 10.84
C PRO A 5 -17.15 -18.64 11.51
N GLN A 6 -17.27 -19.98 11.58
CA GLN A 6 -16.23 -20.83 12.23
C GLN A 6 -14.81 -20.62 11.67
N LYS A 7 -14.68 -20.43 10.36
CA LYS A 7 -13.37 -20.21 9.70
C LYS A 7 -12.84 -18.78 9.85
N TYR A 8 -13.65 -17.84 10.35
CA TYR A 8 -13.30 -16.43 10.45
C TYR A 8 -12.05 -16.22 11.30
N ALA A 9 -12.00 -16.80 12.50
CA ALA A 9 -10.89 -16.60 13.44
C ALA A 9 -9.53 -16.98 12.83
N THR A 10 -9.43 -18.14 12.19
CA THR A 10 -8.18 -18.60 11.56
C THR A 10 -7.77 -17.70 10.39
N ILE A 11 -8.72 -17.26 9.56
CA ILE A 11 -8.40 -16.38 8.42
C ILE A 11 -8.08 -14.96 8.89
N ALA A 12 -8.80 -14.45 9.89
CA ALA A 12 -8.53 -13.15 10.52
C ALA A 12 -7.15 -13.13 11.21
N HIS A 13 -6.76 -14.22 11.87
CA HIS A 13 -5.43 -14.38 12.42
C HIS A 13 -4.37 -14.26 11.31
N ARG A 14 -4.53 -14.98 10.20
CA ARG A 14 -3.62 -14.88 9.04
C ARG A 14 -3.62 -13.49 8.42
N ALA A 15 -4.78 -12.86 8.30
CA ALA A 15 -4.90 -11.51 7.77
C ALA A 15 -4.18 -10.48 8.65
N THR A 16 -4.22 -10.63 9.97
CA THR A 16 -3.65 -9.64 10.89
C THR A 16 -2.18 -9.88 11.26
N THR A 17 -1.64 -11.07 10.99
CA THR A 17 -0.25 -11.45 11.29
C THR A 17 0.66 -11.52 10.07
N GLN A 18 0.15 -11.98 8.92
CA GLN A 18 0.95 -12.03 7.70
C GLN A 18 1.14 -10.62 7.13
N ARG A 19 2.39 -10.27 6.79
CA ARG A 19 2.71 -8.95 6.26
C ARG A 19 2.00 -8.70 4.91
N MET A 20 1.28 -7.59 4.85
CA MET A 20 0.64 -7.05 3.65
C MET A 20 0.92 -5.56 3.56
N VAL A 21 1.04 -5.03 2.35
CA VAL A 21 1.34 -3.62 2.10
C VAL A 21 0.26 -3.04 1.20
N VAL A 22 -0.45 -2.02 1.68
CA VAL A 22 -1.42 -1.27 0.87
C VAL A 22 -0.63 -0.36 -0.08
N ILE A 23 -0.92 -0.48 -1.38
CA ILE A 23 -0.28 0.28 -2.45
C ILE A 23 -1.13 1.49 -2.82
N ASP A 24 -2.43 1.28 -2.99
CA ASP A 24 -3.35 2.34 -3.36
C ASP A 24 -4.74 2.11 -2.75
N ARG A 25 -5.46 3.21 -2.54
CA ARG A 25 -6.87 3.23 -2.10
C ARG A 25 -7.61 4.27 -2.93
N ARG A 26 -8.76 3.88 -3.47
CA ARG A 26 -9.59 4.74 -4.33
C ARG A 26 -11.05 4.60 -3.93
N ARG A 27 -11.69 5.70 -3.54
CA ARG A 27 -13.15 5.76 -3.38
C ARG A 27 -13.79 6.13 -4.70
N THR A 28 -14.76 5.34 -5.11
CA THR A 28 -15.52 5.54 -6.34
C THR A 28 -16.96 5.13 -6.08
N SER A 29 -17.84 5.36 -7.06
CA SER A 29 -19.18 4.76 -7.05
C SER A 29 -19.18 3.47 -7.86
N ASN A 30 -19.88 2.45 -7.38
CA ASN A 30 -20.10 1.24 -8.14
C ASN A 30 -21.16 1.50 -9.23
N HIS A 31 -20.73 1.78 -10.46
CA HIS A 31 -21.62 2.02 -11.59
C HIS A 31 -22.34 0.77 -12.10
N ASP A 32 -21.81 -0.41 -11.79
CA ASP A 32 -22.43 -1.70 -12.16
C ASP A 32 -23.54 -2.12 -11.16
N CYS A 33 -23.73 -1.32 -10.11
CA CYS A 33 -24.78 -1.52 -9.12
C CYS A 33 -26.16 -1.09 -9.66
N PRO A 34 -27.22 -1.90 -9.49
CA PRO A 34 -28.57 -1.54 -9.94
C PRO A 34 -29.10 -0.22 -9.37
N HIS A 35 -28.63 0.22 -8.21
CA HIS A 35 -29.13 1.44 -7.55
C HIS A 35 -28.46 2.74 -8.04
N GLN A 36 -27.45 2.66 -8.92
CA GLN A 36 -26.71 3.79 -9.51
C GLN A 36 -26.04 4.75 -8.49
N PRO A 37 -25.05 5.58 -8.90
CA PRO A 37 -24.47 6.59 -8.03
C PRO A 37 -25.52 7.65 -7.60
N PRO A 38 -25.46 8.18 -6.36
CA PRO A 38 -24.44 7.97 -5.32
C PRO A 38 -24.72 6.79 -4.37
N HIS A 39 -25.80 6.03 -4.59
CA HIS A 39 -26.34 5.06 -3.61
C HIS A 39 -25.57 3.73 -3.51
N CYS A 40 -24.47 3.59 -4.24
CA CYS A 40 -23.58 2.43 -4.16
C CYS A 40 -22.12 2.90 -3.99
N PRO A 41 -21.73 3.31 -2.78
CA PRO A 41 -20.35 3.68 -2.50
C PRO A 41 -19.44 2.44 -2.61
N MET A 42 -18.23 2.63 -3.11
CA MET A 42 -17.22 1.60 -3.26
C MET A 42 -15.85 2.12 -2.87
N GLU A 43 -15.03 1.28 -2.24
CA GLU A 43 -13.61 1.52 -2.12
C GLU A 43 -12.82 0.36 -2.74
N GLU A 44 -11.88 0.71 -3.63
CA GLU A 44 -10.95 -0.22 -4.27
C GLU A 44 -9.55 -0.07 -3.67
N ILE A 45 -8.97 -1.19 -3.25
CA ILE A 45 -7.68 -1.25 -2.57
C ILE A 45 -6.74 -2.18 -3.34
N ASP A 46 -5.60 -1.67 -3.77
CA ASP A 46 -4.49 -2.49 -4.27
C ASP A 46 -3.54 -2.79 -3.13
N LEU A 47 -3.20 -4.06 -2.92
CA LEU A 47 -2.30 -4.47 -1.85
C LEU A 47 -1.39 -5.62 -2.29
N ALA A 48 -0.13 -5.55 -1.86
CA ALA A 48 0.81 -6.65 -2.01
C ALA A 48 0.64 -7.66 -0.87
N GLY A 49 0.47 -8.93 -1.25
CA GLY A 49 0.48 -10.06 -0.32
C GLY A 49 1.89 -10.35 0.23
N SER A 50 1.98 -11.35 1.11
CA SER A 50 3.24 -11.72 1.81
C SER A 50 4.42 -12.09 0.90
N THR A 51 4.17 -12.43 -0.37
CA THR A 51 5.20 -12.74 -1.37
C THR A 51 5.37 -11.64 -2.43
N GLY A 52 4.77 -10.46 -2.20
CA GLY A 52 4.85 -9.31 -3.12
C GLY A 52 3.89 -9.32 -4.30
N ASN A 53 3.09 -10.38 -4.52
CA ASN A 53 2.05 -10.36 -5.56
C ASN A 53 0.96 -9.34 -5.20
N ILE A 54 0.60 -8.50 -6.16
CA ILE A 54 -0.45 -7.51 -6.02
C ILE A 54 -1.81 -8.17 -6.21
N TYR A 55 -2.72 -7.88 -5.29
CA TYR A 55 -4.13 -8.23 -5.35
C TYR A 55 -4.97 -6.96 -5.21
N THR A 56 -6.09 -6.93 -5.92
CA THR A 56 -7.07 -5.84 -5.83
C THR A 56 -8.27 -6.36 -5.06
N VAL A 57 -8.71 -5.59 -4.06
CA VAL A 57 -9.91 -5.83 -3.25
C VAL A 57 -10.90 -4.70 -3.53
N LYS A 58 -12.14 -5.06 -3.84
CA LYS A 58 -13.25 -4.11 -3.96
C LYS A 58 -14.21 -4.32 -2.81
N ILE A 59 -14.45 -3.29 -2.01
CA ILE A 59 -15.48 -3.30 -0.99
C ILE A 59 -16.71 -2.61 -1.57
N THR A 60 -17.70 -3.43 -1.90
CA THR A 60 -19.04 -3.06 -2.41
C THR A 60 -20.10 -3.78 -1.56
N HIS A 61 -21.37 -3.77 -1.97
CA HIS A 61 -22.41 -4.59 -1.36
C HIS A 61 -22.05 -6.09 -1.30
N VAL A 62 -21.22 -6.58 -2.23
CA VAL A 62 -20.65 -7.93 -2.19
C VAL A 62 -19.15 -7.82 -2.48
N PRO A 63 -18.27 -7.92 -1.47
CA PRO A 63 -16.84 -7.74 -1.65
C PRO A 63 -16.21 -8.72 -2.64
N GLU A 64 -15.22 -8.24 -3.38
CA GLU A 64 -14.49 -9.02 -4.36
C GLU A 64 -12.98 -8.95 -4.15
N CYS A 65 -12.26 -10.00 -4.55
CA CYS A 65 -10.80 -10.00 -4.51
C CYS A 65 -10.19 -10.76 -5.69
N THR A 66 -9.10 -10.26 -6.27
CA THR A 66 -8.42 -10.92 -7.40
C THR A 66 -7.52 -12.10 -6.98
N CYS A 67 -7.43 -12.40 -5.68
CA CYS A 67 -6.56 -13.46 -5.19
C CYS A 67 -7.08 -14.88 -5.49
N PRO A 68 -6.20 -15.91 -5.50
CA PRO A 68 -6.60 -17.28 -5.79
C PRO A 68 -7.62 -17.87 -4.80
N ASP A 69 -7.56 -17.47 -3.53
CA ASP A 69 -8.48 -17.98 -2.50
C ASP A 69 -9.93 -17.52 -2.79
N PHE A 70 -10.11 -16.33 -3.35
CA PHE A 70 -11.42 -15.87 -3.80
C PHE A 70 -11.75 -16.45 -5.19
N ARG A 71 -10.91 -16.20 -6.20
CA ARG A 71 -11.23 -16.52 -7.61
C ARG A 71 -11.27 -18.02 -7.93
N VAL A 72 -10.39 -18.80 -7.30
CA VAL A 72 -10.22 -20.23 -7.60
C VAL A 72 -10.94 -21.09 -6.56
N ARG A 73 -10.83 -20.75 -5.26
CA ARG A 73 -11.46 -21.54 -4.19
C ARG A 73 -12.86 -21.06 -3.82
N GLY A 74 -13.32 -19.94 -4.37
CA GLY A 74 -14.66 -19.39 -4.09
C GLY A 74 -14.83 -18.96 -2.63
N ASN A 75 -13.76 -18.63 -1.90
CA ASN A 75 -13.86 -18.17 -0.52
C ASN A 75 -14.22 -16.67 -0.49
N PRO A 76 -15.46 -16.28 -0.09
CA PRO A 76 -15.88 -14.88 -0.06
C PRO A 76 -15.20 -14.08 1.06
N GLN A 77 -14.49 -14.74 1.98
CA GLN A 77 -13.75 -14.11 3.08
C GLN A 77 -12.29 -14.49 3.01
N CYS A 78 -11.66 -14.27 1.86
CA CYS A 78 -10.22 -14.47 1.74
C CYS A 78 -9.46 -13.55 2.70
N LYS A 79 -8.22 -13.91 3.02
CA LYS A 79 -7.39 -13.13 3.95
C LYS A 79 -7.22 -11.66 3.55
N HIS A 80 -7.28 -11.34 2.25
CA HIS A 80 -7.12 -9.97 1.76
C HIS A 80 -8.37 -9.12 2.03
N ILE A 81 -9.57 -9.68 1.87
CA ILE A 81 -10.83 -9.00 2.23
C ILE A 81 -10.84 -8.73 3.75
N LEU A 82 -10.51 -9.74 4.55
CA LEU A 82 -10.45 -9.57 6.02
C LEU A 82 -9.37 -8.57 6.43
N TYR A 83 -8.22 -8.55 5.77
CA TYR A 83 -7.19 -7.54 6.03
C TYR A 83 -7.70 -6.13 5.77
N VAL A 84 -8.37 -5.92 4.63
CA VAL A 84 -8.94 -4.62 4.29
C VAL A 84 -9.98 -4.20 5.33
N LEU A 85 -10.92 -5.07 5.67
CA LEU A 85 -11.94 -4.75 6.68
C LEU A 85 -11.34 -4.48 8.05
N LEU A 86 -10.39 -5.28 8.52
CA LEU A 86 -9.85 -5.19 9.89
C LEU A 86 -8.77 -4.13 10.07
N LYS A 87 -7.87 -3.97 9.09
CA LYS A 87 -6.65 -3.13 9.23
C LYS A 87 -6.72 -1.84 8.43
N VAL A 88 -7.37 -1.85 7.27
CA VAL A 88 -7.43 -0.67 6.38
C VAL A 88 -8.64 0.18 6.71
N LEU A 89 -9.84 -0.42 6.69
CA LEU A 89 -11.11 0.27 6.93
C LEU A 89 -11.52 0.25 8.41
N LYS A 90 -10.90 -0.60 9.22
CA LYS A 90 -11.16 -0.72 10.66
C LYS A 90 -12.64 -0.95 11.00
N ALA A 91 -13.32 -1.74 10.18
CA ALA A 91 -14.73 -2.06 10.36
C ALA A 91 -14.98 -2.72 11.73
N SER A 92 -16.02 -2.25 12.41
CA SER A 92 -16.50 -2.78 13.70
C SER A 92 -17.14 -4.16 13.53
N GLU A 93 -17.40 -4.86 14.64
CA GLU A 93 -18.30 -6.00 14.60
C GLU A 93 -19.76 -5.52 14.55
N PRO A 94 -20.64 -6.15 13.75
CA PRO A 94 -20.42 -7.39 12.98
C PRO A 94 -19.85 -7.19 11.56
N LEU A 95 -19.64 -5.96 11.12
CA LEU A 95 -19.28 -5.59 9.74
C LEU A 95 -18.01 -6.30 9.25
N ASN A 96 -17.00 -6.46 10.11
CA ASN A 96 -15.73 -7.09 9.75
C ASN A 96 -15.80 -8.59 9.40
N PHE A 97 -16.91 -9.28 9.70
CA PHE A 97 -17.12 -10.68 9.36
C PHE A 97 -18.34 -10.92 8.47
N GLN A 98 -18.95 -9.87 7.91
CA GLN A 98 -20.01 -10.03 6.91
C GLN A 98 -19.44 -10.41 5.54
N VAL A 99 -20.28 -11.00 4.69
CA VAL A 99 -19.96 -11.35 3.29
C VAL A 99 -20.68 -10.46 2.28
N ALA A 100 -21.58 -9.61 2.77
CA ALA A 100 -22.33 -8.63 2.01
C ALA A 100 -22.71 -7.47 2.95
N PHE A 101 -22.95 -6.31 2.36
CA PHE A 101 -23.22 -5.06 3.07
C PHE A 101 -24.45 -4.34 2.51
N LEU A 102 -25.15 -3.62 3.38
CA LEU A 102 -26.15 -2.61 3.01
C LEU A 102 -25.46 -1.30 2.64
N THR A 103 -26.14 -0.41 1.92
CA THR A 103 -25.61 0.94 1.61
C THR A 103 -25.23 1.69 2.87
N SER A 104 -26.09 1.68 3.90
CA SER A 104 -25.81 2.33 5.19
C SER A 104 -24.60 1.73 5.91
N GLU A 105 -24.37 0.42 5.77
CA GLU A 105 -23.21 -0.24 6.36
C GLU A 105 -21.93 0.12 5.60
N LEU A 106 -21.99 0.28 4.27
CA LEU A 106 -20.85 0.75 3.49
C LEU A 106 -20.50 2.20 3.83
N GLU A 107 -21.50 3.08 3.96
CA GLU A 107 -21.31 4.45 4.44
C GLU A 107 -20.64 4.45 5.81
N GLU A 108 -21.14 3.65 6.76
CA GLU A 108 -20.52 3.49 8.08
C GLU A 108 -19.05 3.04 7.99
N ILE A 109 -18.76 2.02 7.18
CA ILE A 109 -17.39 1.50 7.01
C ILE A 109 -16.45 2.59 6.47
N PHE A 110 -16.89 3.34 5.46
CA PHE A 110 -16.04 4.33 4.80
C PHE A 110 -15.87 5.60 5.65
N ASP A 111 -16.88 6.02 6.39
CA ASP A 111 -16.76 7.16 7.32
C ASP A 111 -15.74 6.86 8.43
N HIS A 112 -15.72 5.63 8.95
CA HIS A 112 -14.75 5.21 9.97
C HIS A 112 -13.33 4.97 9.43
N ALA A 113 -13.17 4.67 8.14
CA ALA A 113 -11.89 4.34 7.53
C ALA A 113 -10.89 5.50 7.48
N GLY A 114 -11.32 6.72 7.81
CA GLY A 114 -10.51 7.94 7.73
C GLY A 114 -10.22 8.37 6.29
N PRO A 115 -9.55 9.51 6.10
CA PRO A 115 -9.29 10.08 4.78
C PRO A 115 -8.43 9.15 3.92
N LEU A 116 -8.63 9.20 2.60
CA LEU A 116 -7.78 8.46 1.66
C LEU A 116 -6.34 8.97 1.72
N PRO A 117 -5.33 8.12 1.41
CA PRO A 117 -3.94 8.56 1.35
C PRO A 117 -3.76 9.77 0.44
N THR A 118 -4.48 9.80 -0.70
CA THR A 118 -4.49 10.92 -1.67
C THR A 118 -5.15 12.19 -1.12
N GLU A 119 -6.15 12.07 -0.24
CA GLU A 119 -6.83 13.20 0.42
C GLU A 119 -5.99 13.73 1.59
N THR A 120 -5.21 12.88 2.27
CA THR A 120 -4.21 13.33 3.25
C THR A 120 -2.95 13.90 2.60
N ILE A 121 -2.80 13.86 1.27
CA ILE A 121 -1.85 14.71 0.55
C ILE A 121 -2.52 16.08 0.32
N HIS A 122 -3.09 16.66 1.36
CA HIS A 122 -3.00 18.10 1.49
C HIS A 122 -1.52 18.44 1.62
N ALA A 123 -1.09 19.50 0.94
CA ALA A 123 0.29 19.92 0.74
C ALA A 123 0.97 20.44 2.03
N GLU A 124 0.66 19.84 3.18
CA GLU A 124 0.93 20.39 4.50
C GLU A 124 1.40 19.22 5.39
N ASP A 125 2.66 19.30 5.84
CA ASP A 125 3.34 18.45 6.83
C ASP A 125 4.00 17.12 6.44
N LYS A 126 5.10 17.21 5.66
CA LYS A 126 6.26 16.29 5.79
C LYS A 126 7.62 16.99 5.98
N ASP A 127 7.65 18.26 6.37
CA ASP A 127 8.90 19.03 6.52
C ASP A 127 9.48 19.08 7.94
N GLY A 128 8.90 18.37 8.92
CA GLY A 128 9.43 18.40 10.30
C GLY A 128 10.90 17.94 10.46
N LYS A 129 11.48 17.31 9.44
CA LYS A 129 12.90 16.92 9.42
C LYS A 129 13.64 17.31 8.14
N ARG A 130 12.97 17.76 7.07
CA ARG A 130 13.66 18.12 5.83
C ARG A 130 14.20 19.52 5.97
N LYS A 131 15.43 19.73 5.52
CA LYS A 131 16.03 21.06 5.53
C LYS A 131 15.58 21.87 4.30
N PRO A 132 15.59 23.22 4.40
CA PRO A 132 15.46 24.08 3.23
C PRO A 132 16.37 23.64 2.10
N ILE A 133 15.91 23.80 0.87
CA ILE A 133 16.69 23.46 -0.32
C ILE A 133 17.50 24.69 -0.67
N GLU A 134 18.61 24.79 0.02
CA GLU A 134 19.56 25.88 -0.06
C GLU A 134 20.97 25.26 0.01
N GLY A 135 21.92 25.90 -0.67
CA GLY A 135 23.32 25.45 -0.73
C GLY A 135 23.58 24.32 -1.72
N ASP A 136 24.69 23.63 -1.53
CA ASP A 136 25.24 22.70 -2.51
C ASP A 136 24.98 21.24 -2.14
N CYS A 137 24.85 20.39 -3.17
CA CYS A 137 24.74 18.97 -3.03
C CYS A 137 26.04 18.38 -2.47
N PRO A 138 26.03 17.64 -1.34
CA PRO A 138 27.25 17.14 -0.70
C PRO A 138 27.96 16.00 -1.47
N ILE A 139 27.47 15.61 -2.65
CA ILE A 139 28.13 14.62 -3.52
C ILE A 139 28.91 15.31 -4.63
N CYS A 140 28.28 16.20 -5.39
CA CYS A 140 28.90 16.88 -6.54
C CYS A 140 29.39 18.30 -6.23
N CYS A 141 29.03 18.86 -5.07
CA CYS A 141 29.33 20.24 -4.68
C CYS A 141 28.74 21.30 -5.64
N GLU A 142 27.65 20.97 -6.33
CA GLU A 142 26.90 21.91 -7.19
C GLU A 142 25.59 22.33 -6.52
N GLU A 143 25.08 23.50 -6.90
CA GLU A 143 23.90 24.14 -6.34
C GLU A 143 22.65 23.23 -6.42
N LEU A 144 21.90 23.13 -5.31
CA LEU A 144 20.61 22.46 -5.26
C LEU A 144 19.49 23.42 -5.71
N SER A 145 18.93 23.18 -6.89
CA SER A 145 17.76 23.92 -7.41
C SER A 145 16.67 22.95 -7.84
N LYS A 146 15.46 23.13 -7.30
CA LYS A 146 14.28 22.34 -7.71
C LYS A 146 13.86 22.64 -9.15
N GLU A 147 14.19 23.82 -9.64
CA GLU A 147 13.87 24.31 -10.98
C GLU A 147 14.76 23.66 -12.04
N LYS A 148 16.02 23.36 -11.68
CA LYS A 148 17.01 22.75 -12.57
C LYS A 148 16.96 21.22 -12.55
N GLU A 149 16.83 20.61 -11.36
CA GLU A 149 17.03 19.17 -11.19
C GLU A 149 16.14 18.54 -10.11
N ALA A 150 15.93 17.22 -10.23
CA ALA A 150 15.19 16.46 -9.23
C ALA A 150 16.02 16.30 -7.94
N ILE A 151 15.40 16.57 -6.79
CA ILE A 151 16.04 16.55 -5.47
C ILE A 151 15.38 15.49 -4.57
N VAL A 152 16.21 14.64 -3.96
CA VAL A 152 15.83 13.73 -2.88
C VAL A 152 16.40 14.21 -1.55
N TRP A 153 15.91 13.65 -0.44
CA TRP A 153 16.39 14.04 0.89
C TRP A 153 16.36 12.90 1.89
N CYS A 154 17.18 13.00 2.94
CA CYS A 154 17.29 11.97 3.97
C CYS A 154 16.09 11.99 4.92
N GLN A 155 15.09 11.17 4.63
CA GLN A 155 13.86 11.06 5.43
C GLN A 155 14.06 10.37 6.79
N ALA A 156 15.07 9.51 6.88
CA ALA A 156 15.32 8.71 8.07
C ALA A 156 15.88 9.54 9.24
N ALA A 157 16.71 10.55 8.96
CA ALA A 157 17.44 11.27 10.01
C ALA A 157 17.74 12.74 9.67
N CYS A 158 18.74 13.01 8.84
CA CYS A 158 19.40 14.34 8.85
C CYS A 158 18.73 15.42 8.00
N GLY A 159 17.72 15.08 7.20
CA GLY A 159 16.98 16.09 6.44
C GLY A 159 17.66 16.67 5.22
N ASN A 160 18.95 16.35 4.99
CA ASN A 160 19.72 16.98 3.91
C ASN A 160 19.22 16.56 2.53
N ASN A 161 19.28 17.53 1.63
CA ASN A 161 18.92 17.41 0.22
C ASN A 161 20.12 16.95 -0.62
N LEU A 162 19.83 16.21 -1.69
CA LEU A 162 20.79 15.67 -2.66
C LEU A 162 20.12 15.71 -4.04
N HIS A 163 20.89 15.91 -5.11
CA HIS A 163 20.36 15.59 -6.44
C HIS A 163 20.03 14.10 -6.53
N LYS A 164 18.91 13.79 -7.19
CA LYS A 164 18.45 12.42 -7.42
C LYS A 164 19.51 11.60 -8.14
N THR A 165 20.11 12.16 -9.19
CA THR A 165 21.17 11.55 -10.00
C THR A 165 22.41 11.21 -9.17
N CYS A 166 22.88 12.15 -8.35
CA CYS A 166 24.00 11.94 -7.44
C CYS A 166 23.71 10.83 -6.42
N PHE A 167 22.52 10.84 -5.83
CA PHE A 167 22.12 9.79 -4.89
C PHE A 167 22.01 8.41 -5.55
N ASP A 168 21.47 8.33 -6.77
CA ASP A 168 21.33 7.07 -7.50
C ASP A 168 22.69 6.45 -7.84
N GLN A 169 23.66 7.27 -8.25
CA GLN A 169 25.04 6.84 -8.43
C GLN A 169 25.65 6.33 -7.13
N TRP A 170 25.46 7.07 -6.03
CA TRP A 170 25.92 6.63 -4.70
C TRP A 170 25.30 5.29 -4.28
N ALA A 171 23.99 5.13 -4.44
CA ALA A 171 23.28 3.90 -4.11
C ALA A 171 23.80 2.71 -4.94
N ALA A 172 24.06 2.92 -6.23
CA ALA A 172 24.62 1.91 -7.12
C ALA A 172 26.00 1.40 -6.65
N THR A 173 26.82 2.25 -6.02
CA THR A 173 28.12 1.83 -5.45
C THR A 173 27.99 0.80 -4.31
N LYS A 174 26.80 0.65 -3.71
CA LYS A 174 26.58 -0.29 -2.59
C LYS A 174 26.23 -1.70 -3.04
N GLY A 175 25.95 -1.94 -4.32
CA GLY A 175 25.59 -3.27 -4.83
C GLY A 175 24.41 -3.88 -4.07
N HIS A 176 24.62 -5.04 -3.42
CA HIS A 176 23.63 -5.71 -2.57
C HIS A 176 23.64 -5.24 -1.10
N GLY A 177 24.50 -4.29 -0.74
CA GLY A 177 24.60 -3.74 0.61
C GLY A 177 23.44 -2.79 0.95
N GLN A 178 23.29 -2.49 2.24
CA GLN A 178 22.31 -1.51 2.69
C GLN A 178 22.70 -0.11 2.21
N VAL A 179 21.80 0.55 1.49
CA VAL A 179 21.98 1.95 1.07
C VAL A 179 21.85 2.86 2.28
N THR A 180 22.80 3.78 2.44
CA THR A 180 22.85 4.74 3.55
C THR A 180 22.94 6.17 3.02
N CYS A 181 22.53 7.14 3.86
CA CYS A 181 22.70 8.55 3.55
C CYS A 181 24.19 8.89 3.38
N PRO A 182 24.62 9.50 2.27
CA PRO A 182 26.00 9.94 2.09
C PRO A 182 26.48 10.91 3.19
N TYR A 183 25.55 11.69 3.74
CA TYR A 183 25.85 12.71 4.73
C TYR A 183 25.93 12.16 6.16
N CYS A 184 24.85 11.54 6.66
CA CYS A 184 24.76 11.09 8.05
C CYS A 184 24.93 9.58 8.24
N ARG A 185 25.09 8.82 7.15
CA ARG A 185 25.26 7.35 7.13
C ARG A 185 24.12 6.53 7.73
N THR A 186 23.03 7.16 8.14
CA THR A 186 21.80 6.44 8.55
C THR A 186 21.25 5.64 7.37
N GLN A 187 20.69 4.46 7.63
CA GLN A 187 20.06 3.63 6.61
C GLN A 187 19.03 4.44 5.83
N TRP A 188 19.13 4.39 4.50
CA TRP A 188 18.30 5.22 3.65
C TRP A 188 16.87 4.65 3.62
N GLN A 189 15.93 5.45 4.11
CA GLN A 189 14.52 5.15 3.93
C GLN A 189 14.17 5.55 2.50
N ASN A 190 14.09 4.57 1.61
CA ASN A 190 13.35 4.78 0.38
C ASN A 190 11.92 5.11 0.83
N ALA A 191 11.52 6.38 0.69
CA ALA A 191 10.11 6.62 0.43
C ALA A 191 9.85 5.81 -0.84
N ILE A 192 9.28 4.63 -0.66
CA ILE A 192 8.69 3.93 -1.78
C ILE A 192 7.63 4.90 -2.23
N ASP A 193 7.94 5.61 -3.31
CA ASP A 193 7.05 6.61 -3.83
C ASP A 193 5.78 5.85 -4.19
N SER A 194 4.70 6.15 -3.45
CA SER A 194 3.40 5.54 -3.69
C SER A 194 2.99 5.78 -5.14
N SER A 195 3.46 6.85 -5.77
CA SER A 195 3.28 7.11 -7.20
C SER A 195 3.99 6.07 -8.08
N SER A 196 5.21 5.65 -7.71
CA SER A 196 5.98 4.63 -8.43
C SER A 196 5.36 3.23 -8.30
N LEU A 197 4.87 2.86 -7.12
CA LEU A 197 4.13 1.60 -6.97
C LEU A 197 2.78 1.62 -7.69
N LYS A 198 2.03 2.73 -7.62
CA LYS A 198 0.78 2.90 -8.38
C LYS A 198 1.01 2.77 -9.89
N GLY A 199 2.13 3.30 -10.39
CA GLY A 199 2.57 3.10 -11.76
C GLY A 199 2.80 1.62 -12.09
N LEU A 200 3.55 0.92 -11.23
CA LEU A 200 3.82 -0.52 -11.39
C LEU A 200 2.56 -1.39 -11.36
N VAL A 201 1.53 -1.04 -10.60
CA VAL A 201 0.23 -1.75 -10.62
C VAL A 201 -0.38 -1.72 -12.02
N LYS A 202 -0.17 -0.64 -12.79
CA LYS A 202 -0.76 -0.46 -14.13
C LYS A 202 0.11 -1.01 -15.26
N THR A 203 1.44 -0.88 -15.15
CA THR A 203 2.38 -1.17 -16.25
C THR A 203 3.31 -2.34 -15.99
N GLY A 204 3.27 -2.93 -14.78
CA GLY A 204 4.17 -4.01 -14.38
C GLY A 204 3.97 -5.29 -15.19
N HIS A 205 5.07 -6.00 -15.44
CA HIS A 205 5.04 -7.30 -16.11
C HIS A 205 4.38 -8.36 -15.21
N LYS A 206 3.44 -9.12 -15.78
CA LYS A 206 2.76 -10.22 -15.07
C LYS A 206 3.63 -11.47 -15.04
N ASN A 207 3.67 -12.16 -13.91
CA ASN A 207 4.30 -13.47 -13.81
C ASN A 207 3.48 -14.56 -14.52
N GLN A 208 3.95 -15.81 -14.48
CA GLN A 208 3.27 -16.96 -15.08
C GLN A 208 1.86 -17.18 -14.53
N ASP A 209 1.62 -16.79 -13.27
CA ASP A 209 0.31 -16.86 -12.61
C ASP A 209 -0.61 -15.68 -12.94
N GLY A 210 -0.13 -14.73 -13.77
CA GLY A 210 -0.90 -13.55 -14.20
C GLY A 210 -0.90 -12.37 -13.23
N TYR A 211 -0.04 -12.38 -12.20
CA TYR A 211 0.05 -11.31 -11.18
C TYR A 211 1.29 -10.44 -11.38
N ILE A 212 1.16 -9.15 -11.04
CA ILE A 212 2.32 -8.25 -10.92
C ILE A 212 2.93 -8.47 -9.54
N ASN A 213 4.25 -8.63 -9.47
CA ASN A 213 4.97 -8.83 -8.22
C ASN A 213 5.87 -7.62 -7.94
N VAL A 214 5.80 -7.10 -6.72
CA VAL A 214 6.58 -5.93 -6.28
C VAL A 214 7.48 -6.25 -5.07
N ALA A 215 7.77 -7.52 -4.81
CA ALA A 215 8.47 -7.97 -3.60
C ALA A 215 9.79 -7.21 -3.36
N ASP A 216 10.60 -7.04 -4.40
CA ASP A 216 11.89 -6.37 -4.29
C ASP A 216 11.73 -4.87 -3.96
N GLN A 217 10.74 -4.23 -4.57
CA GLN A 217 10.46 -2.81 -4.41
C GLN A 217 9.97 -2.46 -3.00
N ILE A 218 9.28 -3.41 -2.34
CA ILE A 218 8.73 -3.23 -1.00
C ILE A 218 9.46 -4.05 0.09
N GLY A 219 10.58 -4.69 -0.26
CA GLY A 219 11.42 -5.47 0.66
C GLY A 219 10.71 -6.67 1.28
N LEU A 220 9.88 -7.38 0.51
CA LEU A 220 9.24 -8.62 0.93
C LEU A 220 9.99 -9.86 0.43
N PRO A 221 9.98 -10.97 1.20
CA PRO A 221 10.51 -12.24 0.73
C PRO A 221 9.65 -12.77 -0.43
N ARG A 222 10.29 -13.41 -1.41
CA ARG A 222 9.57 -14.10 -2.51
C ARG A 222 9.01 -15.45 -2.09
N VAL A 223 9.54 -16.04 -1.01
CA VAL A 223 9.12 -17.33 -0.47
C VAL A 223 7.95 -17.13 0.49
N ARG A 224 6.92 -17.97 0.37
CA ARG A 224 5.75 -17.94 1.24
C ARG A 224 6.06 -18.55 2.60
N ASP A 225 5.72 -17.83 3.65
CA ASP A 225 5.66 -18.37 5.01
C ASP A 225 4.36 -19.17 5.21
N TYR A 226 4.51 -20.42 5.66
CA TYR A 226 3.42 -21.36 5.95
C TYR A 226 3.14 -21.56 7.44
N SER A 227 3.85 -20.87 8.33
CA SER A 227 3.74 -21.00 9.81
C SER A 227 2.32 -20.84 10.37
N THR A 228 1.45 -20.14 9.64
CA THR A 228 0.07 -19.81 10.06
C THR A 228 -1.00 -20.59 9.29
N TYR A 229 -0.64 -21.70 8.64
CA TYR A 229 -1.58 -22.58 7.89
C TYR A 229 -2.01 -23.83 8.67
N HIS A 230 -1.70 -23.89 9.97
CA HIS A 230 -2.09 -24.98 10.87
C HIS A 230 -3.49 -24.77 11.46
#